data_AF-A0A6I9QCR9-F1
#
_entry.id   AF-A0A6I9QCR9-F1
#
_cell.length_a   1.000
_cell.length_b   1.000
_cell.length_c   1.000
_cell.angle_alpha   90.00
_cell.angle_beta   90.00
_cell.angle_gamma   90.00
#
_symmetry.space_group_name_H-M   'P 1'
#
loop_
_entity.id
_entity.type
_entity.pdbx_description
1 polymer ?
#
loop_
_entity_poly.entity_id
_entity_poly.type
_entity_poly.pdbx_seq_one_letter_code
_entity_poly.pdbx_strand_id
1 'polypeptide(L)' 'MEKDKEREREMEGWETPKRVECRIPAVLPCPPPPKKKSPAGTLGKRRDPPKNGYFHPPDLEALFALAPWREASCA' A
#
# COMPACT_ATOMS: atom_id res chain seq x y z
N MET A 1 15.61 -13.68 -40.51
CA MET A 1 15.57 -12.24 -40.86
C MET A 1 14.16 -11.65 -40.83
N GLU A 2 13.09 -12.41 -41.14
CA GLU A 2 11.71 -11.89 -41.04
C GLU A 2 11.22 -11.69 -39.59
N LYS A 3 11.59 -12.61 -38.69
CA LYS A 3 11.15 -12.61 -37.28
C LYS A 3 11.66 -11.41 -36.46
N ASP A 4 12.78 -10.82 -36.86
CA ASP A 4 13.35 -9.65 -36.18
C ASP A 4 12.59 -8.37 -36.57
N LYS A 5 12.16 -8.30 -37.83
CA LYS A 5 11.39 -7.17 -38.38
C LYS A 5 9.93 -7.14 -37.90
N GLU A 6 9.40 -8.26 -37.45
CA GLU A 6 8.07 -8.36 -36.82
C GLU A 6 8.11 -7.88 -35.37
N ARG A 7 9.14 -8.25 -34.60
CA ARG A 7 9.34 -7.75 -33.23
C ARG A 7 9.58 -6.24 -33.16
N GLU A 8 10.27 -5.68 -34.14
CA GLU A 8 10.45 -4.22 -34.26
C GLU A 8 9.11 -3.50 -34.47
N ARG A 9 8.22 -4.04 -35.33
CA ARG A 9 6.87 -3.48 -35.53
C ARG A 9 5.95 -3.68 -34.35
N GLU A 10 6.11 -4.77 -33.61
CA GLU A 10 5.37 -5.01 -32.37
C GLU A 10 5.77 -3.99 -31.31
N MET A 11 7.04 -3.54 -31.26
CA MET A 11 7.54 -2.56 -30.29
C MET A 11 7.16 -1.10 -30.60
N GLU A 12 6.95 -0.76 -31.88
CA GLU A 12 6.63 0.61 -32.36
C GLU A 12 5.33 1.19 -31.75
N GLY A 13 4.46 0.35 -31.16
CA GLY A 13 3.22 0.77 -30.50
C GLY A 13 3.28 0.92 -28.97
N TRP A 14 4.39 0.55 -28.32
CA TRP A 14 4.47 0.49 -26.84
C TRP A 14 5.31 1.63 -26.23
N GLU A 15 5.67 2.63 -27.03
CA GLU A 15 6.40 3.80 -26.53
C GLU A 15 5.45 4.84 -25.92
N THR A 16 5.96 5.56 -24.91
CA THR A 16 5.25 6.72 -24.36
C THR A 16 5.12 7.82 -25.42
N PRO A 17 3.93 8.41 -25.64
CA PRO A 17 3.76 9.50 -26.60
C PRO A 17 4.75 10.65 -26.37
N LYS A 18 5.51 11.00 -27.41
CA LYS A 18 6.57 12.03 -27.37
C LYS A 18 6.06 13.46 -27.56
N ARG A 19 4.79 13.63 -27.95
CA ARG A 19 4.15 14.95 -28.15
C ARG A 19 4.14 15.75 -26.85
N VAL A 20 4.40 17.05 -26.94
CA VAL A 20 4.51 17.95 -25.77
C VAL A 20 3.21 17.97 -24.97
N GLU A 21 2.07 17.94 -25.65
CA GLU A 21 0.73 17.89 -25.03
C GLU A 21 0.49 16.62 -24.19
N CYS A 22 1.19 15.52 -24.50
CA CYS A 22 1.04 14.22 -23.83
C CYS A 22 2.15 13.93 -22.81
N ARG A 23 3.17 14.80 -22.73
CA ARG A 23 4.28 14.61 -21.80
C ARG A 23 3.84 14.92 -20.38
N ILE A 24 4.20 14.04 -19.44
CA ILE A 24 4.07 14.32 -18.02
C ILE A 24 4.89 15.58 -17.72
N PRO A 25 4.30 16.60 -17.05
CA PRO A 25 5.02 17.80 -16.66
C PRO A 25 6.32 17.46 -15.93
N ALA A 26 7.38 18.24 -16.18
CA ALA A 26 8.63 18.08 -15.46
C ALA A 26 8.40 18.15 -13.94
N VAL A 27 9.22 17.40 -13.20
CA VAL A 27 9.15 17.16 -11.76
C VAL A 27 8.63 18.39 -11.02
N LEU A 28 7.39 18.30 -10.53
CA LEU A 28 6.87 19.27 -9.57
C LEU A 28 7.74 19.20 -8.31
N PRO A 29 8.09 20.34 -7.68
CA PRO A 29 8.84 20.31 -6.44
C PRO A 29 8.07 19.47 -5.42
N CYS A 30 8.77 18.54 -4.76
CA CYS A 30 8.18 17.75 -3.69
C CYS A 30 7.59 18.72 -2.66
N PRO A 31 6.36 18.50 -2.17
CA PRO A 31 5.83 19.32 -1.09
C PRO A 31 6.81 19.31 0.10
N PRO A 32 6.89 20.42 0.86
CA PRO A 32 7.76 20.47 2.02
C PRO A 32 7.41 19.35 3.01
N PRO A 33 8.40 18.81 3.74
CA PRO A 33 8.17 17.71 4.66
C PRO A 33 7.15 18.11 5.74
N PRO A 34 6.30 17.17 6.19
CA PRO A 34 5.34 17.45 7.25
C PRO A 34 6.09 17.88 8.52
N LYS A 35 5.60 18.95 9.15
CA LYS A 35 6.22 19.49 10.38
C LYS A 35 6.14 18.44 11.49
N LYS A 36 7.28 18.14 12.13
CA LYS A 36 7.32 17.32 13.34
C LYS A 36 6.48 18.00 14.42
N LYS A 37 5.51 17.28 14.99
CA LYS A 37 4.73 17.77 16.12
C LYS A 37 5.67 17.96 17.30
N SER A 38 5.59 19.11 17.97
CA SER A 38 6.43 19.36 19.15
C SER A 38 6.11 18.33 20.24
N PRO A 39 7.10 17.90 21.04
CA PRO A 39 6.86 17.02 22.18
C PRO A 39 5.82 17.61 23.16
N ALA A 40 5.67 18.93 23.21
CA ALA A 40 4.64 19.58 24.02
C ALA A 40 3.20 19.19 23.63
N GLY A 41 2.95 18.76 22.39
CA GLY A 41 1.63 18.34 21.92
C GLY A 41 1.27 16.88 22.17
N THR A 42 2.24 16.01 22.47
CA THR A 42 2.01 14.54 22.58
C THR A 42 2.75 13.84 23.71
N LEU A 43 3.83 14.43 24.26
CA LEU A 43 4.65 13.80 25.31
C LEU A 43 4.14 14.11 26.72
N GLY A 44 3.48 15.26 26.93
CA GLY A 44 3.06 15.73 28.26
C GLY A 44 1.63 15.37 28.67
N LYS A 45 0.77 14.98 27.72
CA LYS A 45 -0.60 14.54 28.00
C LYS A 45 -0.67 13.08 27.56
N ARG A 46 -0.64 12.17 28.54
CA ARG A 46 -1.05 10.78 28.31
C ARG A 46 -2.41 10.86 27.62
N ARG A 47 -2.46 10.50 26.34
CA ARG A 47 -3.70 10.54 25.57
C ARG A 47 -4.66 9.58 26.27
N ASP A 48 -5.82 10.08 26.68
CA ASP A 48 -6.86 9.23 27.23
C ASP A 48 -7.16 8.09 26.25
N PRO A 49 -7.59 6.92 26.76
CA PRO A 49 -8.10 5.85 25.90
C PRO A 49 -9.12 6.41 24.89
N PRO A 50 -9.21 5.83 23.67
CA PRO A 50 -10.25 6.20 22.73
C PRO A 50 -11.64 6.14 23.39
N LYS A 51 -12.55 7.04 23.00
CA LYS A 51 -13.89 7.17 23.61
C LYS A 51 -14.67 5.85 23.70
N ASN A 52 -14.41 4.93 22.79
CA ASN A 52 -15.11 3.65 22.68
C ASN A 52 -14.24 2.48 23.15
N GLY A 53 -13.19 2.75 23.92
CA GLY A 53 -12.16 1.77 24.26
C GLY A 53 -11.27 1.42 23.07
N TYR A 54 -10.33 0.53 23.32
CA TYR A 54 -9.54 -0.08 22.27
C TYR A 54 -10.33 -1.22 21.62
N PHE A 55 -9.81 -1.78 20.54
CA PHE A 55 -10.37 -3.01 19.99
C PHE A 55 -10.38 -4.11 21.06
N HIS A 56 -11.57 -4.64 21.35
CA HIS A 56 -11.76 -5.80 22.21
C HIS A 56 -11.88 -7.02 21.28
N PRO A 57 -10.80 -7.79 21.08
CA PRO A 57 -10.89 -8.98 20.25
C PRO A 57 -11.91 -9.96 20.86
N PRO A 58 -12.64 -10.71 20.01
CA PRO A 58 -13.43 -11.84 20.48
C PRO A 58 -12.51 -12.87 21.13
N ASP A 59 -13.09 -13.70 22.01
CA ASP A 59 -12.35 -14.80 22.65
C ASP A 59 -11.82 -15.76 21.58
N LEU A 60 -10.50 -15.94 21.56
CA LEU A 60 -9.82 -16.78 20.59
C LEU A 60 -10.22 -18.25 20.75
N GLU A 61 -10.40 -18.71 21.99
CA GLU A 61 -10.79 -20.10 22.26
C GLU A 61 -12.19 -20.38 21.71
N ALA A 62 -13.12 -19.43 21.87
CA ALA A 62 -14.45 -19.52 21.27
C ALA A 62 -14.41 -19.54 19.73
N LEU A 63 -13.49 -18.81 19.09
CA LEU A 63 -13.35 -18.85 17.62
C LEU A 63 -12.88 -20.21 17.12
N PHE A 64 -11.93 -20.84 17.81
CA PHE A 64 -11.38 -22.14 17.42
C PHE A 64 -12.26 -23.33 17.84
N ALA A 65 -13.10 -23.17 18.87
CA ALA A 65 -14.04 -24.21 19.32
C ALA A 65 -15.23 -24.42 18.37
N LEU A 66 -15.56 -23.43 17.54
CA LEU A 66 -16.68 -23.49 16.58
C LEU A 66 -16.34 -24.23 15.28
N ALA A 67 -15.05 -24.42 15.00
CA ALA A 67 -14.59 -25.16 13.84
C ALA A 67 -14.05 -26.52 14.30
N PRO A 68 -14.46 -27.64 13.67
CA PRO A 68 -13.74 -28.90 13.81
C PRO A 68 -12.28 -28.65 13.45
N TRP A 69 -11.37 -29.01 14.35
CA TRP A 69 -9.94 -29.00 14.03
C TRP A 69 -9.74 -29.88 12.81
N ARG A 70 -9.33 -29.24 11.71
CA ARG A 70 -8.81 -29.98 10.57
C ARG A 70 -7.47 -30.51 11.04
N GLU A 71 -7.38 -31.82 11.25
CA GLU A 71 -6.07 -32.47 11.28
C GLU A 71 -5.32 -32.01 10.04
N ALA A 72 -4.18 -31.36 10.22
CA ALA A 72 -3.27 -31.14 9.13
C ALA A 72 -2.81 -32.54 8.69
N SER A 73 -3.37 -33.04 7.57
CA SER A 73 -2.91 -34.29 7.00
C SER A 73 -1.46 -34.07 6.56
N CYS A 74 -0.52 -34.67 7.28
CA CYS A 74 0.85 -34.79 6.81
C CYS A 74 0.81 -35.54 5.48
N ALA A 75 1.40 -34.94 4.45
CA ALA A 75 1.80 -35.58 3.20
C ALA A 75 3.30 -35.38 3.03
#